data_AF-A0A9D5UQ42-F1
#
_entry.id   AF-A0A9D5UQ42-F1
#
_cell.length_a   1.000
_cell.length_b   1.000
_cell.length_c   1.000
_cell.angle_alpha   90.00
_cell.angle_beta   90.00
_cell.angle_gamma   90.00
#
_symmetry.space_group_name_H-M   'P 1'
#
loop_
_entity.id
_entity.type
_entity.pdbx_description
1 polymer ?
#
loop_
_entity_poly.entity_id
_entity_poly.type
_entity_poly.pdbx_seq_one_letter_code
_entity_poly.pdbx_strand_id
1 'polypeptide(L)' 'MRCAVDEILEESGQTIQEVTERLVQELAVDFNLDVDVAKLVASPEAATLRGAMQTFAVWMVQHSRK' A
#
# COMPACT_ATOMS: atom_id res chain seq x y z
N MET A 1 -21.91 -10.98 -5.91
CA MET A 1 -21.75 -10.02 -7.02
C MET A 1 -20.48 -9.24 -6.71
N ARG A 2 -19.39 -9.44 -7.45
CA ARG A 2 -18.13 -8.69 -7.24
C ARG A 2 -18.28 -7.34 -7.95
N CYS A 3 -18.03 -6.25 -7.24
CA CYS A 3 -18.02 -4.91 -7.83
C CYS A 3 -16.67 -4.67 -8.53
N ALA A 4 -16.62 -3.79 -9.53
CA ALA A 4 -15.38 -3.45 -10.22
C ALA A 4 -14.28 -2.90 -9.28
N VAL A 5 -14.66 -2.36 -8.12
CA VAL A 5 -13.74 -1.94 -7.06
C VAL A 5 -13.06 -3.15 -6.40
N ASP A 6 -13.77 -4.25 -6.21
CA ASP A 6 -13.22 -5.47 -5.61
C ASP A 6 -12.15 -6.08 -6.52
N GLU A 7 -12.36 -6.06 -7.84
CA GLU A 7 -11.38 -6.52 -8.83
C GLU A 7 -10.12 -5.65 -8.83
N ILE A 8 -10.27 -4.32 -8.81
CA ILE A 8 -9.13 -3.40 -8.73
C ILE A 8 -8.32 -3.64 -7.45
N LEU A 9 -8.99 -3.85 -6.32
CA LEU A 9 -8.34 -4.11 -5.04
C LEU A 9 -7.67 -5.48 -4.99
N GLU A 10 -8.26 -6.51 -5.62
CA GLU A 10 -7.68 -7.85 -5.71
C GLU A 10 -6.42 -7.84 -6.61
N GLU A 11 -6.48 -7.17 -7.76
CA GLU A 11 -5.35 -7.00 -8.68
C GLU A 11 -4.23 -6.13 -8.09
N SER A 12 -4.60 -5.08 -7.35
CA SER A 12 -3.64 -4.12 -6.80
C SER A 12 -3.14 -4.50 -5.41
N GLY A 13 -3.78 -5.44 -4.72
CA GLY A 13 -3.52 -5.75 -3.31
C GLY A 13 -2.07 -6.17 -3.06
N GLN A 14 -1.57 -7.09 -3.88
CA GLN A 14 -0.19 -7.57 -3.79
C GLN A 14 0.82 -6.44 -4.14
N THR A 15 0.52 -5.68 -5.19
CA THR A 15 1.35 -4.52 -5.60
C THR A 15 1.43 -3.46 -4.50
N ILE A 16 0.32 -3.15 -3.84
CA ILE A 16 0.27 -2.15 -2.76
C ILE A 16 1.04 -2.63 -1.55
N GLN A 17 0.96 -3.94 -1.23
CA GLN A 17 1.75 -4.52 -0.15
C GLN A 17 3.25 -4.40 -0.42
N GLU A 18 3.70 -4.81 -1.62
CA GLU A 18 5.11 -4.74 -2.02
C GLU A 18 5.63 -3.31 -2.05
N VAL A 19 4.85 -2.36 -2.57
CA VAL A 19 5.22 -0.93 -2.59
C VAL A 19 5.31 -0.37 -1.17
N THR A 20 4.42 -0.77 -0.26
CA THR A 20 4.46 -0.32 1.14
C THR A 20 5.70 -0.86 1.84
N GLU A 21 6.03 -2.14 1.66
CA GLU A 21 7.25 -2.75 2.20
C GLU A 21 8.50 -2.03 1.70
N ARG A 22 8.57 -1.82 0.37
CA ARG A 22 9.72 -1.16 -0.24
C ARG A 22 9.88 0.27 0.24
N LEU A 23 8.77 1.03 0.36
CA LEU A 23 8.80 2.39 0.89
C LEU A 23 9.31 2.44 2.33
N VAL A 24 8.84 1.53 3.20
CA VAL A 24 9.31 1.47 4.59
C VAL A 24 10.79 1.12 4.65
N GLN A 25 11.25 0.21 3.79
CA GLN A 25 12.64 -0.18 3.71
C GLN A 25 13.55 0.94 3.20
N GLU A 26 13.13 1.67 2.17
CA GLU A 26 13.85 2.85 1.66
C GLU A 26 13.97 3.92 2.75
N LEU A 27 12.88 4.23 3.46
CA LEU A 27 12.91 5.19 4.58
C LEU A 27 13.84 4.72 5.72
N ALA A 28 13.83 3.43 6.06
CA ALA A 28 14.72 2.89 7.09
C ALA A 28 16.20 3.09 6.70
N VAL A 29 16.53 2.88 5.43
CA VAL A 29 17.89 3.09 4.90
C VAL A 29 18.26 4.57 4.89
N ASP A 30 17.39 5.42 4.33
CA ASP A 30 17.65 6.86 4.18
C ASP A 30 17.88 7.57 5.52
N PHE A 31 17.18 7.13 6.56
CA PHE A 31 17.29 7.69 7.91
C PHE A 31 18.20 6.87 8.83
N ASN A 32 18.89 5.83 8.31
CA ASN A 32 19.75 4.92 9.06
C ASN A 32 19.10 4.39 10.35
N LEU A 33 17.83 3.98 10.24
CA LEU A 33 17.02 3.48 11.33
C LEU A 33 17.25 1.98 11.49
N ASP A 34 17.61 1.54 12.68
CA ASP A 34 17.65 0.11 13.04
C ASP A 34 16.23 -0.36 13.38
N VAL A 35 15.43 -0.60 12.34
CA VAL A 35 14.04 -1.06 12.44
C VAL A 35 13.84 -2.39 11.76
N ASP A 36 13.09 -3.27 12.44
CA ASP A 36 12.58 -4.50 11.85
C ASP A 36 11.41 -4.15 10.92
N VAL A 37 11.71 -4.05 9.62
CA VAL A 37 10.75 -3.71 8.57
C VAL A 37 9.58 -4.69 8.56
N ALA A 38 9.82 -5.99 8.76
CA ALA A 38 8.76 -7.00 8.74
C ALA A 38 7.76 -6.77 9.89
N LYS A 39 8.28 -6.43 11.08
CA LYS A 39 7.44 -6.07 12.24
C LYS A 39 6.71 -4.75 12.02
N LEU A 40 7.34 -3.77 11.38
CA LEU A 40 6.74 -2.46 11.11
C LEU A 40 5.60 -2.56 10.09
N VAL A 41 5.76 -3.37 9.05
CA VAL A 41 4.75 -3.59 7.99
C VAL A 41 3.54 -4.37 8.53
N ALA A 42 3.75 -5.18 9.57
CA ALA A 42 2.68 -5.85 10.31
C ALA A 42 1.94 -4.92 11.29
N SER A 43 2.42 -3.68 11.49
CA SER A 43 1.82 -2.77 12.45
C SER A 43 0.47 -2.19 11.99
N PRO A 44 -0.39 -1.77 12.92
CA PRO A 44 -1.65 -1.08 12.60
C PRO A 44 -1.47 0.20 11.77
N GLU A 45 -0.36 0.90 11.97
CA GLU A 45 -0.02 2.12 11.23
C GLU A 45 0.29 1.81 9.77
N ALA A 46 1.07 0.76 9.49
CA ALA A 46 1.32 0.30 8.13
C ALA A 46 0.04 -0.25 7.46
N ALA A 47 -0.85 -0.90 8.22
CA ALA A 47 -2.16 -1.29 7.71
C ALA A 47 -3.02 -0.07 7.31
N THR A 48 -2.98 1.00 8.10
CA THR A 48 -3.66 2.28 7.79
C THR A 48 -3.08 2.90 6.52
N LEU A 49 -1.76 2.92 6.38
CA LEU A 49 -1.08 3.40 5.16
C LEU A 49 -1.50 2.59 3.93
N ARG A 50 -1.52 1.25 4.02
CA ARG A 50 -2.00 0.39 2.93
C ARG A 50 -3.45 0.72 2.52
N GLY A 51 -4.34 0.92 3.49
CA GLY A 51 -5.74 1.31 3.21
C GLY A 51 -5.86 2.67 2.52
N ALA A 52 -5.03 3.63 2.91
CA ALA A 52 -4.97 4.93 2.24
C ALA A 52 -4.45 4.80 0.79
N MET A 53 -3.42 3.97 0.57
CA MET A 53 -2.90 3.70 -0.78
C MET A 53 -3.90 2.98 -1.67
N GLN A 54 -4.66 2.02 -1.12
CA GLN A 54 -5.78 1.35 -1.82
C GLN A 54 -6.85 2.36 -2.25
N THR A 55 -7.25 3.26 -1.34
CA THR A 55 -8.22 4.30 -1.64
C THR A 55 -7.71 5.24 -2.74
N PHE A 56 -6.43 5.62 -2.67
CA PHE A 56 -5.79 6.45 -3.69
C PHE A 56 -5.73 5.76 -5.06
N ALA A 57 -5.39 4.46 -5.11
CA ALA A 57 -5.37 3.68 -6.34
C ALA A 57 -6.75 3.64 -7.02
N VAL A 58 -7.81 3.40 -6.24
CA VAL A 58 -9.19 3.43 -6.75
C VAL A 58 -9.55 4.82 -7.30
N TRP A 59 -9.19 5.89 -6.57
CA TRP A 59 -9.43 7.27 -7.02
C TRP A 59 -8.69 7.60 -8.33
N MET A 60 -7.42 7.21 -8.46
CA MET A 60 -6.62 7.38 -9.67
C MET A 60 -7.24 6.68 -10.89
N VAL A 61 -7.71 5.43 -10.71
CA VAL A 61 -8.40 4.69 -11.78
C VAL A 61 -9.71 5.37 -12.18
N GLN A 62 -10.47 5.92 -11.22
CA GLN A 62 -11.69 6.66 -11.52
C GLN A 62 -11.43 8.00 -12.24
N HIS A 63 -10.36 8.71 -11.88
CA HIS A 63 -10.01 9.99 -12.49
C HIS A 63 -9.37 9.85 -13.88
N SER A 64 -8.56 8.81 -14.11
CA SER A 64 -7.91 8.54 -15.40
C SER A 64 -8.86 8.07 -16.50
N ARG A 65 -10.11 7.74 -16.16
CA ARG A 65 -11.17 7.34 -17.10
C ARG A 65 -12.05 8.51 -17.57
N LYS A 66 -11.71 9.76 -17.23
CA LYS A 66 -12.31 10.99 -17.76
C LYS A 66 -11.40 11.61 -18.81
#